data_AF-A0A9D2CH12-F1
#
_entry.id   AF-A0A9D2CH12-F1
#
_cell.length_a   1.000
_cell.length_b   1.000
_cell.length_c   1.000
_cell.angle_alpha   90.00
_cell.angle_beta   90.00
_cell.angle_gamma   90.00
#
_symmetry.space_group_name_H-M   'P 1'
#
loop_
_entity.id
_entity.type
_entity.pdbx_description
1 polymer ?
#
loop_
_entity_poly.entity_id
_entity_poly.type
_entity_poly.pdbx_seq_one_letter_code
_entity_poly.pdbx_strand_id
1 'polypeptide(L)'
;MDEGIRRALYRRAVGFEADEVTEEYSFNEGEEVLLKRRVVKKQVPPDVAAAKLYVEAQKPFTELTDEELEREKDRLLHLLKSVEEDNGEKGERRG
;
A
#
# COMPACT_ATOMS: atom_id res chain seq x y z
N MET A 1 -12.73 -8.12 7.43
CA MET A 1 -12.40 -6.68 7.46
C MET A 1 -12.65 -6.11 6.07
N ASP A 2 -13.19 -4.89 5.95
CA ASP A 2 -13.32 -4.22 4.65
C ASP A 2 -11.94 -4.05 3.99
N GLU A 3 -11.87 -4.29 2.68
CA GLU A 3 -10.60 -4.30 1.94
C GLU A 3 -9.98 -2.89 1.83
N GLY A 4 -10.79 -1.84 1.79
CA GLY A 4 -10.33 -0.46 1.86
C GLY A 4 -9.65 -0.15 3.20
N ILE A 5 -10.28 -0.57 4.30
CA ILE A 5 -9.71 -0.41 5.64
C ILE A 5 -8.43 -1.24 5.78
N ARG A 6 -8.42 -2.48 5.28
CA ARG A 6 -7.23 -3.36 5.32
C ARG A 6 -6.03 -2.70 4.63
N ARG A 7 -6.23 -2.12 3.44
CA ARG A 7 -5.19 -1.38 2.72
C ARG A 7 -4.74 -0.12 3.44
N ALA A 8 -5.67 0.66 4.00
CA ALA A 8 -5.34 1.86 4.76
C ALA A 8 -4.49 1.52 6.00
N LEU A 9 -4.86 0.45 6.71
CA LEU A 9 -4.13 -0.04 7.87
C LEU A 9 -2.72 -0.53 7.50
N TYR A 10 -2.61 -1.29 6.40
CA TYR A 10 -1.31 -1.71 5.86
C TYR A 10 -0.40 -0.52 5.54
N ARG A 11 -0.90 0.48 4.79
CA ARG A 11 -0.10 1.68 4.46
C ARG A 11 0.37 2.39 5.72
N ARG A 12 -0.49 2.54 6.73
CA ARG A 12 -0.12 3.15 7.99
C ARG A 12 0.92 2.32 8.76
N ALA A 13 0.79 0.99 8.74
CA ALA A 13 1.73 0.07 9.38
C ALA A 13 3.14 0.16 8.80
N VAL A 14 3.27 0.20 7.47
CA VAL A 14 4.58 0.22 6.79
C VAL A 14 5.13 1.63 6.53
N GLY A 15 4.33 2.67 6.80
CA GLY A 15 4.64 4.04 6.44
C GLY A 15 4.40 4.32 4.95
N PHE A 16 4.19 5.58 4.60
CA PHE A 16 3.94 5.98 3.21
C PHE A 16 4.28 7.46 2.98
N GLU A 17 4.37 7.86 1.73
CA GLU A 17 4.44 9.27 1.33
C GLU A 17 3.04 9.78 0.98
N ALA A 18 2.70 10.98 1.44
CA ALA A 18 1.44 11.64 1.15
C ALA A 18 1.68 13.02 0.56
N ASP A 19 0.86 13.38 -0.43
CA ASP A 19 0.86 14.73 -0.99
C ASP A 19 -0.09 15.61 -0.19
N GLU A 20 0.44 16.69 0.39
CA GLU A 20 -0.33 17.78 0.95
C GLU A 20 -0.48 18.88 -0.11
N VAL A 21 -1.72 19.10 -0.56
CA VAL A 21 -2.05 20.08 -1.60
C VAL A 21 -2.66 21.31 -0.93
N THR A 22 -2.09 22.48 -1.19
CA THR A 22 -2.63 23.78 -0.80
C THR A 22 -2.96 24.58 -2.05
N GLU A 23 -4.20 25.01 -2.17
CA GLU A 23 -4.70 25.79 -3.30
C GLU A 23 -5.22 27.14 -2.80
N GLU A 24 -4.73 28.22 -3.41
CA GLU A 24 -5.15 29.59 -3.14
C GLU A 24 -6.05 30.04 -4.30
N TYR A 25 -7.26 30.48 -3.99
CA TYR A 25 -8.26 30.93 -4.96
C TYR A 25 -8.56 32.42 -4.77
N SER A 26 -8.95 33.09 -5.86
CA SER A 26 -9.50 34.45 -5.85
C SER A 26 -10.80 34.52 -6.60
N PHE A 27 -11.66 35.47 -6.24
CA PHE A 27 -12.88 35.74 -6.98
C PHE A 27 -12.66 36.90 -7.96
N ASN A 28 -12.91 36.65 -9.23
CA ASN A 28 -12.89 37.69 -10.27
C ASN A 28 -14.18 37.59 -11.08
N GLU A 29 -14.92 38.69 -11.17
CA GLU A 29 -16.22 38.77 -11.89
C GLU A 29 -17.27 37.70 -11.49
N GLY A 30 -17.20 37.19 -10.26
CA GLY A 30 -18.11 36.16 -9.76
C GLY A 30 -17.65 34.72 -10.01
N GLU A 31 -16.52 34.52 -10.69
CA GLU A 31 -15.90 33.20 -10.88
C GLU A 31 -14.73 32.98 -9.91
N GLU A 32 -14.59 31.74 -9.42
CA GLU A 32 -13.47 31.31 -8.60
C GLU A 32 -12.29 30.93 -9.51
N VAL A 33 -11.18 31.67 -9.37
CA VAL A 33 -9.96 31.49 -10.16
C VAL A 33 -8.85 30.96 -9.25
N LEU A 34 -8.30 29.79 -9.59
CA LEU A 34 -7.12 29.22 -8.91
C LEU A 34 -5.88 30.09 -9.20
N LEU A 35 -5.33 30.71 -8.15
CA LEU A 35 -4.14 31.55 -8.27
C LEU A 35 -2.85 30.75 -8.10
N LYS A 36 -2.84 29.81 -7.16
CA LYS A 36 -1.63 29.09 -6.80
C LYS A 36 -1.96 27.71 -6.25
N ARG A 37 -1.20 26.72 -6.70
CA ARG A 37 -1.25 25.35 -6.17
C ARG A 37 0.14 24.95 -5.70
N ARG A 38 0.25 24.60 -4.42
CA ARG A 38 1.47 24.07 -3.80
C ARG A 38 1.24 22.61 -3.43
N VAL A 39 2.11 21.73 -3.88
CA VAL A 39 2.12 20.31 -3.49
C VAL A 39 3.36 20.05 -2.65
N VAL A 40 3.18 19.53 -1.44
CA VAL A 40 4.27 19.17 -0.52
C VAL A 40 4.21 17.68 -0.22
N LYS A 41 5.28 16.96 -0.51
CA LYS A 41 5.44 15.55 -0.13
C LYS A 41 5.76 15.45 1.35
N LYS A 42 4.91 14.77 2.11
CA LYS A 42 5.12 14.48 3.54
C LYS A 42 5.34 12.99 3.75
N GLN A 43 6.39 12.68 4.48
CA GLN A 43 6.65 11.31 4.93
C GLN A 43 5.78 11.00 6.14
N VAL A 44 4.94 9.98 6.03
CA VAL A 44 4.21 9.39 7.15
C VAL A 44 5.03 8.20 7.65
N PRO A 45 5.60 8.25 8.87
CA PRO A 45 6.43 7.16 9.37
C PRO A 45 5.58 5.90 9.64
N PRO A 46 6.22 4.71 9.65
CA PRO A 46 5.59 3.46 10.08
C PRO A 46 4.98 3.57 11.48
N ASP A 47 3.87 2.88 11.70
CA ASP A 47 3.12 2.89 12.96
C ASP A 47 2.98 1.48 13.52
N VAL A 48 3.60 1.24 14.69
CA VAL A 48 3.61 -0.06 15.36
C VAL A 48 2.21 -0.49 15.81
N ALA A 49 1.35 0.45 16.21
CA ALA A 49 -0.02 0.11 16.60
C ALA A 49 -0.83 -0.36 15.39
N ALA A 50 -0.66 0.32 14.24
CA ALA A 50 -1.27 -0.12 12.99
C ALA A 50 -0.75 -1.48 12.54
N ALA A 51 0.56 -1.74 12.70
CA ALA A 51 1.15 -3.03 12.39
C ALA A 51 0.58 -4.17 13.24
N LYS A 52 0.41 -3.96 14.56
CA LYS A 52 -0.21 -4.94 15.45
C LYS A 52 -1.63 -5.27 15.04
N LEU A 53 -2.47 -4.24 14.86
CA LEU A 53 -3.87 -4.43 14.43
C LEU A 53 -3.96 -5.14 13.08
N TYR A 54 -3.04 -4.84 12.15
CA TYR A 54 -3.03 -5.49 10.84
C TYR A 54 -2.73 -6.99 10.93
N VAL A 55 -1.80 -7.37 11.82
CA VAL A 55 -1.45 -8.78 12.08
C VAL A 55 -2.58 -9.50 12.81
N GLU A 56 -3.13 -8.89 13.86
CA GLU A 56 -4.24 -9.46 14.65
C GLU A 56 -5.53 -9.61 13.83
N ALA A 57 -5.74 -8.75 12.82
CA ALA A 57 -6.87 -8.86 11.91
C ALA A 57 -6.75 -10.02 10.92
N GLN A 58 -5.60 -10.69 10.83
CA GLN A 58 -5.43 -11.87 9.99
C GLN A 58 -5.78 -13.13 10.76
N LYS A 59 -6.47 -14.05 10.06
CA LYS A 59 -6.74 -15.38 10.60
C LYS A 59 -5.40 -16.12 10.73
N PRO A 60 -4.99 -16.57 11.93
CA PRO A 60 -3.73 -17.28 12.08
C PRO A 60 -3.75 -18.58 11.26
N PHE A 61 -2.59 -19.00 10.77
CA PHE A 61 -2.48 -20.22 9.93
C PHE A 61 -3.06 -21.46 10.60
N THR A 62 -2.98 -21.53 11.93
CA THR A 62 -3.53 -22.64 12.74
C THR A 62 -5.04 -22.75 12.68
N GLU A 63 -5.74 -21.70 12.25
CA GLU A 63 -7.21 -21.67 12.13
C GLU A 63 -7.69 -21.86 10.68
N LEU A 64 -6.79 -21.88 9.69
CA LEU A 64 -7.15 -22.08 8.29
C LEU A 64 -7.62 -23.53 8.03
N THR A 65 -8.62 -23.68 7.16
CA THR A 65 -9.02 -25.02 6.68
C THR A 65 -7.99 -25.60 5.72
N ASP A 66 -8.04 -26.90 5.48
CA ASP A 66 -7.17 -27.55 4.49
C ASP A 66 -7.31 -26.90 3.09
N GLU A 67 -8.53 -26.52 2.68
CA GLU A 67 -8.71 -25.82 1.40
C GLU A 67 -8.16 -24.38 1.41
N GLU A 68 -8.25 -23.68 2.55
CA GLU A 68 -7.64 -22.36 2.71
C GLU A 68 -6.10 -22.45 2.65
N LEU A 69 -5.52 -23.46 3.28
CA LEU A 69 -4.07 -23.72 3.27
C LEU A 69 -3.57 -24.08 1.88
N GLU A 70 -4.27 -24.95 1.14
CA GLU A 70 -3.87 -25.31 -0.23
C GLU A 70 -3.91 -24.08 -1.15
N ARG A 71 -4.94 -23.23 -1.03
CA ARG A 71 -4.99 -21.96 -1.77
C ARG A 71 -3.83 -21.03 -1.43
N GLU A 72 -3.47 -20.92 -0.14
CA GLU A 72 -2.35 -20.06 0.26
C GLU A 72 -1.01 -20.61 -0.22
N LYS A 73 -0.82 -21.94 -0.19
CA LYS A 73 0.35 -22.60 -0.80
C LYS A 73 0.46 -22.29 -2.29
N ASP A 74 -0.62 -22.43 -3.05
CA ASP A 74 -0.61 -22.13 -4.48
C ASP A 74 -0.28 -20.67 -4.77
N ARG A 75 -0.84 -19.74 -3.99
CA ARG A 75 -0.52 -18.31 -4.09
C ARG A 75 0.97 -18.06 -3.85
N LEU A 76 1.55 -18.67 -2.83
CA LEU A 76 2.97 -18.52 -2.48
C LEU A 76 3.89 -19.09 -3.56
N LEU A 77 3.55 -20.25 -4.14
CA LEU A 77 4.31 -20.85 -5.24
C LEU A 77 4.30 -19.95 -6.49
N HIS A 78 3.15 -19.35 -6.83
CA HIS A 78 3.07 -18.37 -7.92
C HIS A 78 3.94 -17.14 -7.64
N LEU A 79 3.87 -16.60 -6.43
CA LEU A 79 4.67 -15.44 -6.05
C LEU A 79 6.17 -15.73 -6.14
N LEU A 80 6.61 -16.91 -5.67
CA LEU A 80 8.01 -17.32 -5.74
C LEU A 80 8.49 -17.40 -7.19
N LYS A 81 7.69 -18.03 -8.06
CA LYS A 81 7.98 -18.11 -9.48
C LYS A 81 8.15 -16.73 -10.13
N SER A 82 7.23 -15.80 -9.84
CA SER A 82 7.33 -14.42 -10.36
C SER A 82 8.59 -13.70 -9.88
N VAL A 83 8.98 -13.90 -8.61
CA VAL A 83 10.22 -13.32 -8.08
C VAL A 83 11.47 -13.93 -8.73
N GLU A 84 11.47 -15.23 -9.00
CA GLU A 84 12.55 -15.90 -9.72
C GLU A 84 12.68 -15.40 -11.16
N GLU A 85 11.57 -15.25 -11.87
CA GLU A 85 11.52 -14.65 -13.22
C GLU A 85 12.07 -13.22 -13.23
N ASP A 86 11.59 -12.35 -12.32
CA ASP A 86 12.06 -10.98 -12.18
C ASP A 86 13.58 -10.89 -11.87
N ASN A 87 14.09 -11.83 -11.08
CA ASN A 87 15.51 -11.89 -10.74
C ASN A 87 16.37 -12.43 -11.89
N GLY A 88 15.85 -13.39 -12.67
CA GLY A 88 16.49 -13.89 -13.89
C GLY A 88 16.65 -12.78 -14.93
N GLU A 89 15.58 -12.01 -15.18
CA GLU A 89 15.61 -10.88 -16.12
C GLU A 89 16.59 -9.77 -15.69
N LYS A 90 16.74 -9.52 -14.39
CA LYS A 90 17.72 -8.56 -13.85
C LYS A 90 19.16 -9.06 -13.95
N GLY A 91 19.37 -10.37 -13.93
CA GLY A 91 20.68 -10.99 -14.15
C GLY A 91 21.14 -10.88 -15.60
N GLU A 92 20.24 -11.13 -16.56
CA GLU A 92 20.54 -11.08 -18.01
C GLU A 92 20.80 -9.65 -18.52
N ARG A 93 20.12 -8.63 -17.98
CA ARG A 93 20.35 -7.22 -18.35
C ARG A 93 21.68 -6.64 -17.83
N ARG A 94 22.41 -7.38 -16.99
CA ARG A 94 23.69 -6.96 -16.39
C ARG A 94 24.90 -7.73 -16.95
N GLY A 95 24.69 -8.70 -17.84
CA GLY A 95 25.72 -9.51 -18.49
C GLY A 95 26.20 -8.95 -19.81
#